data_AF-A0A955GNS2-F1
#
_entry.id   AF-A0A955GNS2-F1
#
_cell.length_a   1.000
_cell.length_b   1.000
_cell.length_c   1.000
_cell.angle_alpha   90.00
_cell.angle_beta   90.00
_cell.angle_gamma   90.00
#
_symmetry.space_group_name_H-M   'P 1'
#
loop_
_entity.id
_entity.type
_entity.pdbx_description
1 polymer ?
#
loop_
_entity_poly.entity_id
_entity_poly.type
_entity_poly.pdbx_seq_one_letter_code
_entity_poly.pdbx_strand_id
1 'polypeptide(L)'
;MDWIKNNKTKSIIILILLVFITWFFTREIQTDLPYKLSGSEIITVKEYCRELGEKRIDEIKESQNKVDLISTGFSEKGGFCYVEYFEYHQDFTSKKLYNTTEGVFTFMRKWPDDENWYQIDFDWFIKGRKNFYRTTF
;
A
#
# COMPACT_ATOMS: atom_id res chain seq x y z
N MET A 1 -36.24 -30.73 -36.24
CA MET A 1 -35.11 -31.01 -35.31
C MET A 1 -34.37 -29.74 -34.87
N ASP A 2 -34.44 -28.65 -35.64
CA ASP A 2 -33.67 -27.42 -35.39
C ASP A 2 -34.10 -26.63 -34.15
N TRP A 3 -35.38 -26.71 -33.75
CA TRP A 3 -35.88 -26.05 -32.54
C TRP A 3 -35.22 -26.57 -31.25
N ILE A 4 -35.04 -27.90 -31.15
CA ILE A 4 -34.36 -28.55 -30.01
C ILE A 4 -32.88 -28.16 -30.00
N LYS A 5 -32.25 -28.09 -31.18
CA LYS A 5 -30.85 -27.69 -31.34
C LYS A 5 -30.65 -26.23 -30.89
N ASN A 6 -31.53 -25.32 -31.31
CA ASN A 6 -31.45 -23.90 -31.00
C ASN A 6 -31.66 -23.60 -29.51
N ASN A 7 -32.59 -24.30 -28.84
CA ASN A 7 -32.79 -24.17 -27.39
C ASN A 7 -31.59 -24.68 -26.59
N LYS A 8 -30.96 -25.79 -27.02
CA LYS A 8 -29.71 -26.27 -26.39
C LYS A 8 -28.58 -25.26 -26.55
N THR A 9 -28.42 -24.64 -27.71
CA THR A 9 -27.38 -23.62 -27.94
C THR A 9 -27.59 -22.39 -27.04
N LYS A 10 -28.84 -21.94 -26.89
CA LYS A 10 -29.17 -20.82 -25.98
C LYS A 10 -28.86 -21.14 -24.52
N SER A 11 -29.19 -22.35 -24.05
CA SER A 11 -28.87 -22.77 -22.69
C SER A 11 -27.35 -22.82 -22.44
N ILE A 12 -26.57 -23.30 -23.41
CA ILE A 12 -25.10 -23.33 -23.29
C ILE A 12 -24.53 -21.91 -23.21
N ILE A 13 -25.01 -20.99 -24.04
CA ILE A 13 -24.56 -19.59 -24.03
C ILE A 13 -24.87 -18.94 -22.68
N ILE A 14 -26.08 -19.14 -22.13
CA ILE A 14 -26.47 -18.60 -20.83
C ILE A 14 -25.57 -19.16 -19.72
N LEU A 15 -25.23 -20.45 -19.76
CA LEU A 15 -24.33 -21.06 -18.79
C LEU A 15 -22.92 -20.45 -18.85
N ILE A 16 -22.37 -20.26 -20.05
CA ILE A 16 -21.06 -19.61 -20.25
C ILE A 16 -21.07 -18.18 -19.71
N LEU A 17 -22.16 -17.45 -19.94
CA LEU A 17 -22.32 -16.06 -19.50
C LEU A 17 -22.39 -15.96 -17.97
N LEU A 18 -23.09 -16.89 -17.32
CA LEU A 18 -23.14 -16.98 -15.85
C LEU A 18 -21.78 -17.32 -15.24
N VAL A 19 -21.02 -18.23 -15.86
CA VAL A 19 -19.63 -18.55 -15.45
C VAL A 19 -18.73 -17.33 -15.60
N PHE A 20 -18.86 -16.57 -16.69
CA PHE A 20 -18.09 -15.35 -16.89
C PHE A 20 -18.43 -14.27 -15.85
N ILE A 21 -19.71 -14.09 -15.54
CA ILE A 21 -20.18 -13.16 -14.51
C ILE A 21 -19.62 -13.55 -13.14
N THR A 22 -19.75 -14.81 -12.75
CA THR A 22 -19.22 -15.29 -11.46
C THR A 22 -17.70 -15.20 -11.39
N TRP A 23 -16.99 -15.52 -12.47
CA TRP A 23 -15.54 -15.34 -12.54
C TRP A 23 -15.14 -13.86 -12.44
N PHE A 24 -15.84 -12.96 -13.12
CA PHE A 24 -15.58 -11.52 -13.08
C PHE A 24 -15.75 -10.96 -11.66
N PHE A 25 -16.88 -11.28 -11.00
CA PHE A 25 -17.14 -10.84 -9.62
C PHE A 25 -16.22 -11.49 -8.59
N THR A 26 -15.82 -12.75 -8.76
CA THR A 26 -14.88 -13.41 -7.84
C THR A 26 -13.44 -12.91 -7.99
N ARG A 27 -13.05 -12.45 -9.20
CA ARG A 27 -11.71 -11.91 -9.44
C ARG A 27 -11.48 -10.55 -8.76
N GLU A 28 -12.51 -9.71 -8.64
CA GLU A 28 -12.43 -8.44 -7.88
C GLU A 28 -12.49 -8.63 -6.36
N ILE A 29 -13.21 -9.65 -5.88
CA ILE A 29 -13.36 -9.93 -4.44
C ILE A 29 -12.04 -10.42 -3.80
N GLN A 30 -11.09 -10.97 -4.57
CA GLN A 30 -9.82 -11.49 -4.03
C GLN A 30 -8.73 -10.45 -3.73
N THR A 31 -9.04 -9.16 -3.80
CA THR A 31 -8.22 -8.10 -3.20
C THR A 31 -8.96 -7.39 -2.08
N ASP A 32 -9.53 -8.17 -1.16
CA ASP A 32 -9.88 -7.62 0.15
C ASP A 32 -8.60 -7.20 0.86
N LEU A 33 -8.39 -5.88 0.93
CA LEU A 33 -7.41 -5.27 1.81
C LEU A 33 -7.78 -5.65 3.26
N PRO A 34 -6.84 -6.12 4.09
CA PRO A 34 -7.13 -6.63 5.43
C PRO A 34 -7.73 -5.59 6.37
N TYR A 35 -7.61 -4.29 6.08
CA TYR A 35 -8.22 -3.19 6.84
C TYR A 35 -8.98 -2.22 5.93
N LYS A 36 -10.20 -2.58 5.51
CA LYS A 36 -11.13 -1.64 4.86
C LYS A 36 -11.82 -0.80 5.94
N LEU A 37 -11.33 0.42 6.14
CA LEU A 37 -12.03 1.45 6.91
C LEU A 37 -13.15 2.05 6.05
N SER A 38 -14.28 2.41 6.66
CA SER A 38 -15.29 3.21 5.96
C SER A 38 -14.73 4.60 5.61
N GLY A 39 -15.30 5.26 4.60
CA GLY A 39 -14.82 6.56 4.12
C GLY A 39 -14.78 7.66 5.19
N SER A 40 -15.57 7.56 6.26
CA SER A 40 -15.49 8.46 7.42
C SER A 40 -14.42 8.06 8.43
N GLU A 41 -14.23 6.76 8.66
CA GLU A 41 -13.22 6.26 9.59
C GLU A 41 -11.80 6.47 9.06
N ILE A 42 -11.60 6.38 7.74
CA ILE A 42 -10.28 6.58 7.14
C ILE A 42 -9.76 8.01 7.30
N ILE A 43 -10.65 9.01 7.34
CA ILE A 43 -10.27 10.41 7.57
C ILE A 43 -9.75 10.54 9.00
N THR A 44 -10.49 10.03 9.97
CA THR A 44 -10.09 10.04 11.38
C THR A 44 -8.75 9.31 11.60
N VAL A 45 -8.56 8.15 10.98
CA VAL A 45 -7.31 7.39 11.09
C VAL A 45 -6.15 8.12 10.43
N LYS A 46 -6.36 8.74 9.26
CA LYS A 46 -5.31 9.54 8.60
C LYS A 46 -4.89 10.72 9.46
N GLU A 47 -5.84 11.40 10.08
CA GLU A 47 -5.55 12.51 10.99
C GLU A 47 -4.77 12.04 12.22
N TYR A 48 -5.20 10.94 12.84
CA TYR A 48 -4.46 10.30 13.93
C TYR A 48 -3.03 9.90 13.53
N CYS A 49 -2.85 9.29 12.36
CA CYS A 49 -1.52 8.93 11.85
C CYS A 49 -0.66 10.17 11.57
N ARG A 50 -1.27 11.28 11.14
CA ARG A 50 -0.59 12.55 10.93
C ARG A 50 -0.06 13.11 12.25
N GLU A 51 -0.90 13.19 13.28
CA GLU A 51 -0.51 13.64 14.63
C GLU A 51 0.61 12.77 15.21
N LEU A 52 0.52 11.45 15.07
CA LEU A 52 1.57 10.52 15.50
C LEU A 52 2.89 10.75 14.75
N GLY A 53 2.82 10.93 13.43
CA GLY A 53 3.99 11.16 12.59
C GLY A 53 4.68 12.48 12.90
N GLU A 54 3.91 13.56 13.02
CA GLU A 54 4.41 14.90 13.39
C GLU A 54 5.09 14.87 14.76
N LYS A 55 4.41 14.32 15.78
CA LYS A 55 4.99 14.15 17.12
C LYS A 55 6.30 13.38 17.09
N ARG A 56 6.36 12.29 16.32
CA ARG A 56 7.58 11.46 16.23
C ARG A 56 8.74 12.22 15.56
N ILE A 57 8.46 13.01 14.54
CA ILE A 57 9.47 13.85 13.90
C ILE A 57 10.00 14.91 14.85
N ASP A 58 9.14 15.51 15.67
CA ASP A 58 9.57 16.49 16.66
C ASP A 58 10.50 15.86 17.71
N GLU A 59 10.18 14.65 18.21
CA GLU A 59 11.07 13.88 19.09
C GLU A 59 12.44 13.61 18.44
N ILE A 60 12.48 13.31 17.13
CA ILE A 60 13.73 13.08 16.41
C ILE A 60 14.53 14.38 16.25
N LYS A 61 13.87 15.50 15.96
CA LYS A 61 14.52 16.83 15.87
C LYS A 61 15.15 17.24 17.20
N GLU A 62 14.47 16.96 18.31
CA GLU A 62 15.00 17.23 19.66
C GLU A 62 16.28 16.40 19.95
N SER A 63 16.40 15.21 19.34
CA SER A 63 17.57 14.33 19.47
C SER A 63 18.80 14.76 18.65
N GLN A 64 18.83 15.99 18.14
CA GLN A 64 19.92 16.61 17.35
C GLN A 64 20.09 16.11 15.91
N ASN A 65 19.16 15.29 15.39
CA ASN A 65 19.18 14.93 13.98
C ASN A 65 18.48 16.01 13.14
N LYS A 66 19.17 16.54 12.13
CA LYS A 66 18.54 17.40 11.13
C LYS A 66 17.64 16.51 10.26
N VAL A 67 16.32 16.65 10.43
CA VAL A 67 15.31 15.89 9.70
C VAL A 67 14.22 16.78 9.12
N ASP A 68 13.74 16.42 7.93
CA ASP A 68 12.61 17.06 7.26
C ASP A 68 11.51 16.04 6.99
N LEU A 69 10.31 16.33 7.52
CA LEU A 69 9.11 15.53 7.27
C LEU A 69 8.73 15.62 5.79
N ILE A 70 8.48 14.48 5.16
CA ILE A 70 8.04 14.39 3.77
C ILE A 70 6.56 14.05 3.68
N SER A 71 6.14 13.00 4.39
CA SER A 71 4.75 12.57 4.37
C SER A 71 4.41 11.77 5.63
N THR A 72 3.14 11.75 5.97
CA THR A 72 2.55 10.83 6.95
C THR A 72 1.43 10.06 6.26
N GLY A 73 1.20 8.81 6.66
CA GLY A 73 0.13 8.04 6.06
C GLY A 73 -0.30 6.82 6.86
N PHE A 74 -1.35 6.19 6.36
CA PHE A 74 -1.86 4.91 6.85
C PHE A 74 -1.66 3.84 5.78
N SER A 75 -1.04 2.73 6.16
CA SER A 75 -0.91 1.54 5.32
C SER A 75 -2.19 0.72 5.44
N GLU A 76 -3.14 0.84 4.51
CA GLU A 76 -4.39 0.07 4.53
C GLU A 76 -4.15 -1.44 4.45
N LYS A 77 -3.05 -1.85 3.83
CA LYS A 77 -2.68 -3.26 3.75
C LYS A 77 -1.91 -3.74 4.97
N GLY A 78 -1.11 -2.88 5.58
CA GLY A 78 -0.34 -3.21 6.79
C GLY A 78 -1.12 -2.99 8.09
N GLY A 79 -2.14 -2.16 8.08
CA GLY A 79 -2.88 -1.74 9.29
C GLY A 79 -2.09 -0.83 10.22
N PHE A 80 -1.14 -0.04 9.72
CA PHE A 80 -0.26 0.79 10.57
C PHE A 80 -0.07 2.21 10.02
N CYS A 81 0.21 3.15 10.93
CA CYS A 81 0.61 4.52 10.61
C CYS A 81 2.11 4.59 10.33
N TYR A 82 2.51 5.36 9.32
CA TYR A 82 3.90 5.55 8.97
C TYR A 82 4.24 7.02 8.73
N VAL A 83 5.53 7.31 8.81
CA VAL A 83 6.11 8.60 8.44
C VAL A 83 7.29 8.40 7.48
N GLU A 84 7.33 9.22 6.43
CA GLU A 84 8.49 9.38 5.55
C GLU A 84 9.19 10.68 5.89
N TYR A 85 10.51 10.65 6.02
CA TYR A 85 11.32 11.84 6.27
C TYR A 85 12.70 11.73 5.65
N PHE A 86 13.32 12.88 5.39
CA PHE A 86 14.75 12.95 5.14
C PHE A 86 15.51 13.11 6.45
N GLU A 87 16.64 12.45 6.55
CA GLU A 87 17.64 12.70 7.58
C GLU A 87 18.96 13.06 6.90
N TYR A 88 19.51 14.20 7.33
CA TYR A 88 20.72 14.79 6.76
C TYR A 88 21.92 14.41 7.63
N HIS A 89 22.81 13.61 7.06
CA HIS A 89 24.11 13.29 7.63
C HIS A 89 25.17 14.25 7.06
N GLN A 90 26.38 14.22 7.62
CA GLN A 90 27.48 15.04 7.11
C GLN A 90 27.84 14.69 5.65
N ASP A 91 27.83 13.39 5.34
CA ASP A 91 28.33 12.87 4.04
C ASP A 91 27.22 12.48 3.06
N PHE A 92 25.97 12.35 3.52
CA PHE A 92 24.85 11.94 2.66
C PHE A 92 23.49 12.32 3.25
N THR A 93 22.47 12.31 2.39
CA THR A 93 21.07 12.39 2.81
C THR A 93 20.45 11.01 2.72
N SER A 94 19.63 10.64 3.70
CA SER A 94 18.87 9.40 3.66
C SER A 94 17.38 9.68 3.67
N LYS A 95 16.62 8.95 2.86
CA LYS A 95 15.16 8.89 2.97
C LYS A 95 14.77 7.69 3.80
N LYS A 96 13.93 7.89 4.82
CA LYS A 96 13.55 6.87 5.79
C LYS A 96 12.05 6.67 5.82
N LEU A 97 11.63 5.41 5.98
CA LEU A 97 10.27 5.03 6.33
C LEU A 97 10.27 4.46 7.76
N TYR A 98 9.39 5.00 8.59
CA TYR A 98 9.25 4.58 9.99
C TYR A 98 7.82 4.19 10.30
N ASN A 99 7.64 3.03 10.93
CA ASN A 99 6.34 2.58 11.43
C ASN A 99 6.08 3.24 12.79
N THR A 100 5.24 4.28 12.77
CA THR A 100 4.90 5.06 13.98
C THR A 100 4.01 4.29 14.94
N THR A 101 3.21 3.33 14.47
CA THR A 101 2.34 2.51 15.32
C THR A 101 3.13 1.55 16.20
N GLU A 102 4.12 0.88 15.62
CA GLU A 102 4.95 -0.10 16.33
C GLU A 102 6.21 0.52 16.93
N GLY A 103 6.52 1.77 16.57
CA GLY A 103 7.73 2.44 17.01
C GLY A 103 9.01 1.85 16.40
N VAL A 104 8.90 1.12 15.30
CA VAL A 104 10.02 0.44 14.64
C VAL A 104 10.41 1.10 13.34
N PHE A 105 11.72 1.16 13.12
CA PHE A 105 12.28 1.58 11.85
C PHE A 105 12.06 0.51 10.79
N THR A 106 11.56 0.90 9.61
CA THR A 106 11.24 -0.04 8.54
C THR A 106 12.41 -0.19 7.57
N PHE A 107 12.83 0.90 6.91
CA PHE A 107 14.00 0.91 6.04
C PHE A 107 14.49 2.34 5.75
N MET A 108 15.72 2.44 5.24
CA MET A 108 16.35 3.68 4.76
C MET A 108 17.07 3.43 3.46
N ARG A 109 17.16 4.48 2.64
CA ARG A 109 17.91 4.49 1.39
C ARG A 109 18.68 5.78 1.24
N LYS A 110 19.84 5.73 0.59
CA LYS A 110 20.62 6.93 0.30
C LYS A 110 19.91 7.73 -0.78
N TRP A 111 19.79 9.04 -0.60
CA TRP A 111 19.09 9.90 -1.54
C TRP A 111 20.06 10.84 -2.27
N PRO A 112 19.91 11.05 -3.59
CA PRO A 112 18.95 10.42 -4.51
C PRO A 112 19.42 9.08 -5.11
N ASP A 113 20.64 8.62 -4.77
CA ASP A 113 21.29 7.46 -5.40
C ASP A 113 20.42 6.19 -5.44
N ASP A 114 19.64 5.94 -4.38
CA ASP A 114 18.79 4.74 -4.23
C ASP A 114 17.28 5.05 -4.34
N GLU A 115 16.87 6.14 -5.00
CA GLU A 115 15.44 6.53 -5.12
C GLU A 115 14.56 5.38 -5.67
N ASN A 116 15.02 4.70 -6.72
CA ASN A 116 14.28 3.59 -7.31
C ASN A 116 14.09 2.42 -6.32
N TRP A 117 15.13 2.09 -5.56
CA TRP A 117 15.05 1.06 -4.52
C TRP A 117 14.13 1.48 -3.38
N TYR A 118 14.15 2.76 -3.01
CA TYR A 118 13.21 3.30 -2.03
C TYR A 118 11.76 3.11 -2.47
N GLN A 119 11.45 3.41 -3.74
CA GLN A 119 10.08 3.26 -4.24
C GLN A 119 9.63 1.79 -4.27
N ILE A 120 10.54 0.86 -4.60
CA ILE A 120 10.27 -0.58 -4.57
C ILE A 120 9.96 -1.03 -3.13
N ASP A 121 10.81 -0.68 -2.17
CA ASP A 121 10.60 -1.04 -0.77
C ASP A 121 9.30 -0.41 -0.23
N PHE A 122 9.05 0.86 -0.54
CA PHE A 122 7.82 1.55 -0.15
C PHE A 122 6.58 0.82 -0.68
N ASP A 123 6.56 0.43 -1.95
CA ASP A 123 5.46 -0.32 -2.54
C ASP A 123 5.29 -1.70 -1.90
N TRP A 124 6.37 -2.33 -1.43
CA TRP A 124 6.32 -3.60 -0.71
C TRP A 124 5.77 -3.46 0.71
N PHE A 125 6.21 -2.45 1.47
CA PHE A 125 5.83 -2.28 2.87
C PHE A 125 4.48 -1.57 3.05
N ILE A 126 4.18 -0.56 2.23
CA ILE A 126 2.95 0.24 2.35
C ILE A 126 1.83 -0.35 1.50
N LYS A 127 2.11 -0.64 0.23
CA LYS A 127 1.08 -1.17 -0.70
C LYS A 127 1.01 -2.69 -0.68
N GLY A 128 1.90 -3.36 0.06
CA GLY A 128 2.01 -4.83 0.12
C GLY A 128 2.21 -5.49 -1.25
N ARG A 129 2.78 -4.80 -2.23
CA ARG A 129 2.98 -5.31 -3.60
C ARG A 129 4.21 -6.22 -3.68
N LYS A 130 4.29 -7.24 -2.81
CA LYS A 130 5.38 -8.23 -2.82
C LYS A 130 5.45 -9.05 -4.13
N ASN A 131 4.38 -9.06 -4.93
CA ASN A 131 4.22 -9.96 -6.07
C ASN A 131 4.30 -9.32 -7.46
N PHE A 132 4.56 -8.01 -7.61
CA PHE A 132 4.52 -7.39 -8.96
C PHE A 132 5.88 -7.37 -9.69
N TYR A 133 7.01 -7.43 -8.97
CA TYR A 133 8.35 -7.34 -9.55
C TYR A 133 9.09 -8.69 -9.65
N ARG A 134 8.40 -9.81 -9.36
CA ARG A 134 8.98 -11.15 -9.46
C ARG A 134 8.87 -11.78 -10.85
N THR A 135 8.43 -11.03 -11.86
CA THR A 135 8.32 -11.49 -13.25
C THR A 135 8.96 -10.48 -14.19
N THR A 136 10.29 -10.37 -14.15
CA THR A 136 11.14 -9.98 -15.28
C THR A 136 12.58 -9.98 -14.78
N PHE A 137 13.24 -11.14 -14.80
CA PHE A 137 14.67 -11.33 -15.08
C PHE A 137 14.88 -12.81 -15.43
#